data_AF-A0AAU9VRH3-F1
#
_entry.id   AF-A0AAU9VRH3-F1
#
_cell.length_a   1.000
_cell.length_b   1.000
_cell.length_c   1.000
_cell.angle_alpha   90.00
_cell.angle_beta   90.00
_cell.angle_gamma   90.00
#
_symmetry.space_group_name_H-M   'P 1'
#
loop_
_entity.id
_entity.type
_entity.pdbx_description
1 polymer ?
#
loop_
_entity_poly.entity_id
_entity_poly.type
_entity_poly.pdbx_seq_one_letter_code
_entity_poly.pdbx_strand_id
1 'polypeptide(L)'
;MSCNDCEALKEAIQGIHSAIEKYSSKLSNKEKEDDLRHDALVAEEKVKEPKAHIMRAHNQEKCNPLTIISARPPSCPIFLPMMKFLQIKFREKQSESFEKRGINWHICIVIVKIGGKLKVSSYAHLLNSCGHKTHDWFTVLSILGQLMTVIKISHPTTTIVYLRSDEAGFYHNSSLFAALQDVGSRQGVDIVG
;
A
#
# COMPACT_ATOMS: atom_id res chain seq x y z
N MET A 1 21.89 2.50 -19.49
CA MET A 1 22.54 1.62 -18.51
C MET A 1 22.17 0.18 -18.85
N SER A 2 23.12 -0.62 -19.35
CA SER A 2 22.97 -2.07 -19.44
C SER A 2 23.40 -2.68 -18.10
N CYS A 3 22.72 -3.73 -17.66
CA CYS A 3 23.08 -4.48 -16.45
C CYS A 3 23.47 -5.88 -16.89
N ASN A 4 24.68 -6.31 -16.54
CA ASN A 4 25.25 -7.58 -16.99
C ASN A 4 24.37 -8.78 -16.57
N ASP A 5 23.82 -8.76 -15.36
CA ASP A 5 22.91 -9.81 -14.88
C ASP A 5 21.56 -9.81 -15.61
N CYS A 6 21.11 -8.63 -16.06
CA CYS A 6 19.88 -8.51 -16.85
C CYS A 6 20.06 -9.06 -18.26
N GLU A 7 21.22 -8.82 -18.87
CA GLU A 7 21.55 -9.38 -20.19
C GLU A 7 21.78 -10.90 -20.09
N ALA A 8 22.50 -11.38 -19.07
CA ALA A 8 22.70 -12.81 -18.84
C ALA A 8 21.37 -13.57 -18.64
N LEU A 9 20.42 -12.99 -17.90
CA LEU A 9 19.07 -13.57 -17.76
C LEU A 9 18.31 -13.60 -19.09
N LYS A 10 18.44 -12.55 -19.90
CA LYS A 10 17.80 -12.48 -21.22
C LYS A 10 18.37 -13.53 -22.17
N GLU A 11 19.69 -13.69 -22.20
CA GLU A 11 20.38 -14.73 -22.96
C GLU A 11 19.96 -16.14 -22.51
N ALA A 12 19.86 -16.38 -21.20
CA ALA A 12 19.40 -17.66 -20.66
C ALA A 12 17.95 -17.99 -21.05
N ILE A 13 17.03 -17.01 -20.95
CA ILE A 13 15.62 -17.18 -21.37
C ILE A 13 15.54 -17.45 -22.88
N GLN A 14 16.31 -16.73 -23.70
CA GLN A 14 16.36 -16.96 -25.16
C GLN A 14 16.92 -18.34 -25.50
N GLY A 15 17.93 -18.80 -24.76
CA GLY A 15 18.47 -20.16 -24.89
C GLY A 15 17.45 -21.25 -24.59
N ILE A 16 16.65 -21.06 -23.52
CA ILE A 16 15.58 -21.98 -23.14
C ILE A 16 14.47 -22.01 -24.21
N HIS A 17 14.00 -20.86 -24.69
CA HIS A 17 13.02 -20.79 -25.79
C HIS A 17 13.51 -21.49 -27.03
N SER A 18 14.77 -21.25 -27.43
CA SER A 18 15.37 -21.89 -28.60
C SER A 18 15.48 -23.42 -28.44
N ALA A 19 15.69 -23.92 -27.22
CA ALA A 19 15.71 -25.36 -26.94
C ALA A 19 14.31 -25.96 -26.97
N ILE A 20 13.32 -25.26 -26.43
CA ILE A 20 11.91 -25.66 -26.44
C ILE A 20 11.38 -25.70 -27.88
N GLU A 21 11.65 -24.70 -28.72
CA GLU A 21 11.25 -24.70 -30.13
C GLU A 21 11.85 -25.87 -30.91
N LYS A 22 13.14 -26.17 -30.70
CA LYS A 22 13.82 -27.32 -31.34
C LYS A 22 13.27 -28.68 -30.89
N TYR A 23 12.75 -28.76 -29.67
CA TYR A 23 12.14 -29.97 -29.14
C TYR A 23 10.68 -30.11 -29.58
N SER A 24 9.93 -29.00 -29.53
CA SER A 24 8.52 -28.94 -29.91
C SER A 24 8.34 -29.30 -31.39
N SER A 25 9.23 -28.84 -32.26
CA SER A 25 9.22 -29.17 -33.70
C SER A 25 9.44 -30.66 -34.02
N LYS A 26 9.86 -31.47 -33.03
CA LYS A 26 10.05 -32.92 -33.17
C LYS A 26 8.86 -33.72 -32.63
N LEU A 27 7.87 -33.05 -32.04
CA LEU A 27 6.68 -33.72 -31.52
C LEU A 27 5.73 -34.05 -32.67
N SER A 28 5.21 -35.28 -32.66
CA SER A 28 4.18 -35.72 -33.60
C SER A 28 2.77 -35.20 -33.24
N ASN A 29 2.57 -34.71 -32.01
CA ASN A 29 1.27 -34.24 -31.52
C ASN A 29 1.28 -32.72 -31.40
N LYS A 30 0.41 -32.07 -32.19
CA LYS A 30 0.29 -30.61 -32.29
C LYS A 30 -0.26 -29.95 -31.02
N GLU A 31 -1.19 -30.59 -30.30
CA GLU A 31 -1.71 -30.04 -29.04
C GLU A 31 -0.61 -29.93 -27.99
N LYS A 32 0.22 -30.97 -27.86
CA LYS A 32 1.38 -30.96 -26.94
C LYS A 32 2.44 -29.95 -27.36
N GLU A 33 2.57 -29.68 -28.66
CA GLU A 33 3.47 -28.66 -29.18
C GLU A 33 2.99 -27.25 -28.77
N ASP A 34 1.71 -26.97 -28.98
CA ASP A 34 1.11 -25.68 -28.65
C ASP A 34 1.08 -25.43 -27.13
N ASP A 35 0.79 -26.45 -26.31
CA ASP A 35 0.82 -26.37 -24.84
C ASP A 35 2.23 -26.02 -24.34
N LEU A 36 3.28 -26.69 -24.85
CA LEU A 36 4.67 -26.43 -24.45
C LEU A 36 5.13 -25.03 -24.82
N ARG A 37 4.71 -24.52 -25.98
CA ARG A 37 5.00 -23.14 -26.39
C ARG A 37 4.28 -22.13 -25.50
N HIS A 38 3.03 -22.40 -25.14
CA HIS A 38 2.26 -21.56 -24.22
C HIS A 38 2.88 -21.53 -22.82
N ASP A 39 3.23 -22.69 -22.26
CA ASP A 39 3.84 -22.81 -20.94
C ASP A 39 5.19 -22.09 -20.87
N ALA A 40 5.98 -22.11 -21.95
CA ALA A 40 7.24 -21.38 -22.02
C ALA A 40 7.03 -19.85 -21.91
N LEU A 41 6.02 -19.31 -22.59
CA LEU A 41 5.66 -17.90 -22.50
C LEU A 41 5.16 -17.51 -21.11
N VAL A 42 4.30 -18.33 -20.51
CA VAL A 42 3.77 -18.12 -19.16
C VAL A 42 4.89 -18.20 -18.12
N ALA A 43 5.82 -19.14 -18.27
CA ALA A 43 6.97 -19.29 -17.38
C ALA A 43 7.90 -18.08 -17.45
N GLU A 44 8.16 -17.53 -18.64
CA GLU A 44 8.94 -16.31 -18.81
C GLU A 44 8.30 -15.11 -18.09
N GLU A 45 6.99 -14.95 -18.22
CA GLU A 45 6.23 -13.89 -17.54
C GLU A 45 6.38 -14.02 -16.02
N LYS A 46 6.21 -15.24 -15.48
CA LYS A 46 6.41 -15.55 -14.06
C LYS A 46 7.83 -15.33 -13.55
N VAL A 47 8.84 -15.37 -14.41
CA VAL A 47 10.24 -15.02 -14.04
C VAL A 47 10.43 -13.50 -14.02
N LYS A 48 9.74 -12.76 -14.88
CA LYS A 48 9.82 -11.29 -14.96
C LYS A 48 9.02 -10.60 -13.84
N GLU A 49 7.88 -11.16 -13.44
CA GLU A 49 7.01 -10.61 -12.40
C GLU A 49 7.73 -10.36 -11.04
N PRO A 50 8.52 -11.31 -10.49
CA PRO A 50 9.30 -11.11 -9.28
C PRO A 50 10.26 -9.92 -9.37
N LYS A 51 10.87 -9.68 -10.53
CA LYS A 51 11.79 -8.55 -10.73
C LYS A 51 11.07 -7.21 -10.63
N ALA A 52 9.90 -7.11 -11.25
CA ALA A 52 9.04 -5.94 -11.11
C ALA A 52 8.56 -5.75 -9.65
N HIS A 53 8.29 -6.85 -8.94
CA HIS A 53 7.92 -6.81 -7.53
C HIS A 53 9.08 -6.36 -6.64
N ILE A 54 10.29 -6.88 -6.83
CA ILE A 54 11.51 -6.50 -6.10
C ILE A 54 11.84 -5.02 -6.33
N MET A 55 11.77 -4.55 -7.57
CA MET A 55 11.99 -3.12 -7.87
C MET A 55 10.96 -2.23 -7.20
N ARG A 56 9.69 -2.65 -7.17
CA ARG A 56 8.64 -1.94 -6.41
C ARG A 56 8.92 -1.95 -4.91
N ALA A 57 9.29 -3.08 -4.33
CA ALA A 57 9.62 -3.21 -2.92
C ALA A 57 10.81 -2.32 -2.53
N HIS A 58 11.88 -2.31 -3.33
CA HIS A 58 13.05 -1.45 -3.11
C HIS A 58 12.71 0.03 -3.20
N ASN A 59 11.88 0.42 -4.18
CA ASN A 59 11.43 1.81 -4.28
C ASN A 59 10.49 2.19 -3.12
N GLN A 60 9.65 1.27 -2.65
CA GLN A 60 8.81 1.48 -1.47
C GLN A 60 9.66 1.64 -0.20
N GLU A 61 10.74 0.87 -0.07
CA GLU A 61 11.69 0.96 1.05
C GLU A 61 12.46 2.29 1.05
N LYS A 62 12.88 2.79 -0.12
CA LYS A 62 13.46 4.13 -0.23
C LYS A 62 12.49 5.24 0.17
N CYS A 63 11.19 5.00 -0.01
CA CYS A 63 10.11 5.90 0.40
C CYS A 63 9.52 5.51 1.77
N ASN A 64 10.22 4.68 2.55
CA ASN A 64 9.78 4.25 3.87
C ASN A 64 9.50 5.49 4.73
N PRO A 65 8.27 5.62 5.27
CA PRO A 65 7.89 6.72 6.14
C PRO A 65 8.93 6.96 7.24
N LEU A 66 9.51 5.92 7.84
CA LEU A 66 10.51 6.04 8.91
C LEU A 66 11.78 6.80 8.48
N THR A 67 12.24 6.59 7.24
CA THR A 67 13.43 7.26 6.69
C THR A 67 13.14 8.75 6.45
N ILE A 68 11.95 9.08 5.94
CA ILE A 68 11.51 10.46 5.69
C ILE A 68 11.32 11.21 7.02
N ILE A 69 10.78 10.53 8.03
CA ILE A 69 10.52 11.08 9.35
C ILE A 69 11.81 11.34 10.13
N SER A 70 12.82 10.48 9.98
CA SER A 70 14.14 10.68 10.58
C SER A 70 14.80 11.99 10.11
N ALA A 71 14.58 12.35 8.84
CA ALA A 71 15.18 13.51 8.18
C ALA A 71 14.51 14.87 8.49
N ARG A 72 13.35 14.90 9.17
CA ARG A 72 12.62 16.15 9.46
C ARG A 72 12.77 16.61 10.93
N PRO A 73 12.61 17.93 11.22
CA PRO A 73 12.63 18.51 12.57
C PRO A 73 11.51 17.93 13.47
N PRO A 74 11.52 18.16 14.80
CA PRO A 74 10.55 17.59 15.74
C PRO A 74 9.14 18.14 15.48
N SER A 75 8.46 17.47 14.56
CA SER A 75 7.08 17.68 14.14
C SER A 75 6.47 16.28 14.02
N CYS A 76 5.15 16.17 14.13
CA CYS A 76 4.44 14.91 14.38
C CYS A 76 3.88 14.34 13.05
N PRO A 77 4.61 13.47 12.34
CA PRO A 77 4.08 12.86 11.14
C PRO A 77 3.02 11.80 11.48
N ILE A 78 1.81 12.01 10.97
CA ILE A 78 0.73 11.03 10.99
C ILE A 78 0.77 10.23 9.68
N PHE A 79 0.98 8.92 9.81
CA PHE A 79 0.91 7.99 8.70
C PHE A 79 -0.46 7.28 8.74
N LEU A 80 -1.27 7.41 7.69
CA LEU A 80 -2.55 6.71 7.56
C LEU A 80 -2.43 5.54 6.57
N PRO A 81 -1.98 4.34 6.98
CA PRO A 81 -2.15 3.17 6.14
C PRO A 81 -3.57 2.64 6.32
N MET A 82 -4.43 2.88 5.33
CA MET A 82 -5.72 2.22 5.26
C MET A 82 -5.53 0.76 4.87
N MET A 83 -5.86 -0.17 5.76
CA MET A 83 -6.02 -1.58 5.40
C MET A 83 -7.31 -2.12 6.02
N LYS A 84 -8.13 -2.78 5.19
CA LYS A 84 -9.26 -3.61 5.66
C LYS A 84 -8.70 -4.85 6.37
N PHE A 85 -9.34 -5.28 7.46
CA PHE A 85 -9.07 -6.63 8.00
C PHE A 85 -9.67 -7.61 7.03
N LEU A 86 -8.83 -8.43 6.41
CA LEU A 86 -9.28 -9.69 5.87
C LEU A 86 -9.31 -10.64 7.06
N GLN A 87 -10.50 -11.05 7.49
CA GLN A 87 -10.60 -12.17 8.43
C GLN A 87 -9.98 -13.38 7.74
N ILE A 88 -8.79 -13.82 8.18
CA ILE A 88 -8.25 -15.11 7.73
C ILE A 88 -9.00 -16.19 8.51
N LYS A 89 -10.20 -16.55 8.03
CA LYS A 89 -10.75 -17.88 8.31
C LYS A 89 -10.21 -18.84 7.26
N PHE A 90 -9.73 -19.98 7.72
CA PHE A 90 -9.22 -21.06 6.87
C PHE A 90 -10.38 -21.61 6.03
N ARG A 91 -10.50 -21.12 4.79
CA ARG A 91 -11.57 -21.33 3.78
C ARG A 91 -12.85 -20.50 3.99
N GLU A 92 -12.89 -19.32 3.38
CA GLU A 92 -14.14 -18.75 2.87
C GLU A 92 -14.29 -19.12 1.38
N LYS A 93 -15.53 -19.36 0.92
CA LYS A 93 -15.77 -19.41 -0.53
C LYS A 93 -15.47 -18.03 -1.13
N GLN A 94 -15.00 -17.98 -2.37
CA GLN A 94 -14.78 -16.71 -3.08
C GLN A 94 -16.06 -15.85 -3.20
N SER A 95 -17.24 -16.44 -2.99
CA SER A 95 -18.53 -15.74 -2.88
C SER A 95 -18.85 -15.16 -1.49
N GLU A 96 -18.05 -15.49 -0.47
CA GLU A 96 -18.14 -14.96 0.90
C GLU A 96 -17.07 -13.90 1.16
N SER A 97 -15.91 -14.02 0.49
CA SER A 97 -14.99 -12.91 0.34
C SER A 97 -15.54 -11.93 -0.70
N PHE A 98 -15.39 -10.64 -0.43
CA PHE A 98 -15.88 -9.50 -1.23
C PHE A 98 -17.30 -9.02 -0.91
N GLU A 99 -17.30 -7.96 -0.09
CA GLU A 99 -18.12 -6.75 -0.16
C GLU A 99 -19.15 -6.46 0.93
N LYS A 100 -19.70 -7.39 1.71
CA LYS A 100 -20.91 -7.05 2.51
C LYS A 100 -21.06 -7.55 3.94
N ARG A 101 -20.06 -8.19 4.57
CA ARG A 101 -20.12 -8.53 6.01
C ARG A 101 -18.78 -8.35 6.71
N GLY A 102 -18.77 -7.58 7.80
CA GLY A 102 -17.61 -7.31 8.65
C GLY A 102 -17.76 -5.99 9.44
N ILE A 103 -17.03 -5.84 10.55
CA ILE A 103 -16.88 -4.55 11.23
C ILE A 103 -15.99 -3.68 10.35
N ASN A 104 -16.51 -2.53 9.91
CA ASN A 104 -15.69 -1.54 9.25
C ASN A 104 -14.77 -0.93 10.31
N TRP A 105 -13.47 -1.04 10.10
CA TRP A 105 -12.48 -0.47 11.00
C TRP A 105 -11.36 0.13 10.16
N HIS A 106 -10.73 1.17 10.69
CA HIS A 106 -9.68 1.91 10.03
C HIS A 106 -8.50 2.04 11.00
N ILE A 107 -7.30 1.66 10.57
CA ILE A 107 -6.10 1.83 11.38
C ILE A 107 -5.34 3.07 10.92
N CYS A 108 -5.00 3.92 11.89
CA CYS A 108 -4.10 5.04 11.71
C CYS A 108 -2.80 4.76 12.46
N ILE A 109 -1.65 5.11 11.89
CA ILE A 109 -0.33 4.96 12.52
C ILE A 109 0.27 6.34 12.73
N VAL A 110 0.41 6.76 13.97
CA VAL A 110 1.06 8.03 14.31
C VAL A 110 2.51 7.74 14.65
N ILE A 111 3.43 8.50 14.05
CA ILE A 111 4.85 8.37 14.31
C ILE A 111 5.34 9.70 14.86
N VAL A 112 5.84 9.71 16.08
CA VAL A 112 6.30 10.93 16.76
C VAL A 112 7.78 10.81 17.08
N LYS A 113 8.57 11.85 16.80
CA LYS A 113 9.98 11.93 17.19
C LYS A 113 10.11 12.69 18.50
N ILE A 114 10.44 11.99 19.59
CA ILE A 114 10.58 12.56 20.94
C ILE A 114 12.02 12.33 21.41
N GLY A 115 12.77 13.40 21.67
CA GLY A 115 14.16 13.31 22.16
C GLY A 115 15.08 12.50 21.23
N GLY A 116 14.88 12.60 19.91
CA GLY A 116 15.64 11.85 18.90
C GLY A 116 15.20 10.41 18.67
N LYS A 117 14.29 9.86 19.49
CA LYS A 117 13.73 8.52 19.32
C LYS A 117 12.37 8.57 18.61
N LEU A 118 12.14 7.63 17.71
CA LEU A 118 10.85 7.46 17.04
C LEU A 118 9.93 6.60 17.93
N LYS A 119 8.75 7.11 18.21
CA LYS A 119 7.64 6.40 18.86
C LYS A 119 6.54 6.19 17.85
N VAL A 120 6.15 4.93 17.64
CA VAL A 120 5.05 4.55 16.76
C VAL A 120 3.83 4.22 17.63
N SER A 121 2.65 4.69 17.25
CA SER A 121 1.39 4.41 17.93
C SER A 121 0.31 4.10 16.91
N SER A 122 -0.43 3.02 17.13
CA SER A 122 -1.49 2.57 16.23
C SER A 122 -2.85 2.83 16.85
N TYR A 123 -3.75 3.45 16.11
CA TYR A 123 -5.11 3.79 16.53
C TYR A 123 -6.10 3.07 15.62
N ALA A 124 -6.89 2.18 16.20
CA ALA A 124 -7.96 1.48 15.49
C ALA A 124 -9.29 2.21 15.71
N HIS A 125 -9.87 2.71 14.62
CA HIS A 125 -11.19 3.34 14.61
C HIS A 125 -12.22 2.33 14.14
N LEU A 126 -13.10 1.89 15.02
CA LEU A 126 -14.24 1.05 14.66
C LEU A 126 -15.40 1.95 14.19
N LEU A 127 -15.89 1.67 12.98
CA LEU A 127 -17.00 2.38 12.36
C LEU A 127 -18.24 1.49 12.42
N ASN A 128 -19.25 1.93 13.16
CA ASN A 128 -20.54 1.27 13.17
C ASN A 128 -21.31 1.63 11.90
N SER A 129 -21.28 0.76 10.90
CA SER A 129 -21.84 1.03 9.59
C SER A 129 -23.34 0.75 9.52
N CYS A 130 -24.17 1.78 9.48
CA CYS A 130 -25.51 1.71 8.89
C CYS A 130 -25.44 2.18 7.42
N GLY A 131 -25.22 1.25 6.49
CA GLY A 131 -25.39 1.49 5.05
C GLY A 131 -24.16 1.20 4.17
N HIS A 132 -24.43 0.92 2.89
CA HIS A 132 -23.47 0.53 1.82
C HIS A 132 -22.39 1.58 1.45
N LYS A 133 -22.21 2.65 2.24
CA LYS A 133 -21.23 3.73 1.99
C LYS A 133 -20.31 3.89 3.19
N THR A 134 -19.43 2.92 3.40
CA THR A 134 -18.45 2.91 4.51
C THR A 134 -17.09 3.50 4.16
N HIS A 135 -16.97 4.00 2.93
CA HIS A 135 -15.76 4.57 2.38
C HIS A 135 -16.16 5.86 1.68
N ASP A 136 -16.23 6.96 2.42
CA ASP A 136 -16.45 8.30 1.88
C ASP A 136 -15.42 9.25 2.50
N TRP A 137 -15.12 10.34 1.81
CA TRP A 137 -14.16 11.35 2.26
C TRP A 137 -14.56 11.94 3.63
N PHE A 138 -15.87 12.01 3.93
CA PHE A 138 -16.37 12.49 5.21
C PHE A 138 -16.04 11.54 6.38
N THR A 139 -16.05 10.23 6.13
CA THR A 139 -15.63 9.24 7.14
C THR A 139 -14.14 9.39 7.45
N VAL A 140 -13.31 9.57 6.41
CA VAL A 140 -11.87 9.84 6.56
C VAL A 140 -11.64 11.13 7.35
N LEU A 141 -12.34 12.21 7.04
CA LEU A 141 -12.27 13.47 7.77
C LEU A 141 -12.63 13.29 9.25
N SER A 142 -13.68 12.51 9.55
CA SER A 142 -14.13 12.26 10.93
C SER A 142 -13.08 11.49 11.74
N ILE A 143 -12.46 10.47 11.13
CA ILE A 143 -11.34 9.74 11.72
C ILE A 143 -10.18 10.68 11.99
N LEU A 144 -9.83 11.52 11.01
CA LEU A 144 -8.75 12.49 11.13
C LEU A 144 -9.00 13.51 12.24
N GLY A 145 -10.19 14.09 12.34
CA GLY A 145 -10.54 15.03 13.41
C GLY A 145 -10.40 14.43 14.81
N GLN A 146 -10.87 13.18 15.00
CA GLN A 146 -10.69 12.44 16.25
C GLN A 146 -9.20 12.18 16.53
N LEU A 147 -8.46 11.72 15.53
CA LEU A 147 -7.04 11.43 15.65
C LEU A 147 -6.23 12.67 16.04
N MET A 148 -6.51 13.83 15.44
CA MET A 148 -5.87 15.10 15.81
C MET A 148 -6.14 15.46 17.27
N THR A 149 -7.37 15.26 17.75
CA THR A 149 -7.72 15.50 19.16
C THR A 149 -6.90 14.60 20.09
N VAL A 150 -6.83 13.31 19.80
CA VAL A 150 -6.05 12.34 20.59
C VAL A 150 -4.55 12.66 20.58
N ILE A 151 -4.02 13.07 19.42
CA ILE A 151 -2.62 13.48 19.29
C ILE A 151 -2.34 14.74 20.08
N LYS A 152 -3.23 15.74 20.04
CA LYS A 152 -3.04 16.98 20.78
C LYS A 152 -3.08 16.77 22.29
N ILE A 153 -3.92 15.85 22.78
CA ILE A 153 -3.93 15.43 24.19
C ILE A 153 -2.63 14.71 24.55
N SER A 154 -2.18 13.77 23.71
CA SER A 154 -1.00 12.93 23.98
C SER A 154 0.33 13.68 23.79
N HIS A 155 0.36 14.66 22.89
CA HIS A 155 1.53 15.43 22.49
C HIS A 155 1.14 16.92 22.30
N PRO A 156 0.91 17.67 23.38
CA PRO A 156 0.37 19.05 23.33
C PRO A 156 1.22 20.04 22.53
N THR A 157 2.54 19.80 22.50
CA THR A 157 3.53 20.63 21.79
C THR A 157 3.50 20.44 20.27
N THR A 158 2.67 19.52 19.74
CA THR A 158 2.52 19.32 18.30
C THR A 158 1.88 20.55 17.66
N THR A 159 2.63 21.20 16.78
CA THR A 159 2.19 22.35 15.98
C THR A 159 1.98 22.01 14.51
N ILE A 160 2.71 21.04 13.99
CA ILE A 160 2.65 20.61 12.59
C ILE A 160 2.45 19.11 12.55
N VAL A 161 1.51 18.70 11.70
CA VAL A 161 1.21 17.33 11.36
C VAL A 161 1.38 17.11 9.87
N TYR A 162 2.19 16.11 9.51
CA TYR A 162 2.30 15.66 8.14
C TYR A 162 1.38 14.48 7.93
N LEU A 163 0.43 14.61 7.01
CA LEU A 163 -0.46 13.55 6.60
C LEU A 163 0.16 12.76 5.46
N ARG A 164 0.03 11.43 5.51
CA ARG A 164 0.36 10.57 4.37
C ARG A 164 -0.65 9.43 4.29
N SER A 165 -1.18 9.19 3.09
CA SER A 165 -2.18 8.16 2.79
C SER A 165 -1.81 7.41 1.51
N ASP A 166 -2.62 6.40 1.15
CA ASP A 166 -2.55 5.79 -0.18
C ASP A 166 -3.30 6.66 -1.22
N GLU A 167 -3.14 6.30 -2.50
CA GLU A 167 -3.72 7.04 -3.64
C GLU A 167 -5.23 6.76 -3.84
N ALA A 168 -5.95 6.23 -2.84
CA ALA A 168 -7.39 6.02 -2.98
C ALA A 168 -8.13 7.37 -3.04
N GLY A 169 -9.16 7.47 -3.90
CA GLY A 169 -9.89 8.73 -4.13
C GLY A 169 -10.57 9.32 -2.89
N PHE A 170 -10.80 8.52 -1.84
CA PHE A 170 -11.33 9.01 -0.56
C PHE A 170 -10.32 9.84 0.24
N TYR A 171 -9.01 9.70 -0.02
CA TYR A 171 -7.94 10.54 0.54
C TYR A 171 -7.55 11.71 -0.37
N HIS A 172 -7.69 11.52 -1.69
CA HIS A 172 -7.26 12.51 -2.68
C HIS A 172 -8.46 13.19 -3.33
N ASN A 173 -9.14 14.05 -2.57
CA ASN A 173 -10.20 14.91 -3.10
C ASN A 173 -10.16 16.30 -2.48
N SER A 174 -10.59 17.29 -3.26
CA SER A 174 -10.58 18.71 -2.87
C SER A 174 -11.41 19.00 -1.62
N SER A 175 -12.51 18.28 -1.42
CA SER A 175 -13.38 18.45 -0.25
C SER A 175 -12.67 18.08 1.05
N LEU A 176 -11.94 16.96 1.05
CA LEU A 176 -11.13 16.55 2.19
C LEU A 176 -10.02 17.55 2.47
N PHE A 177 -9.26 17.97 1.44
CA PHE A 177 -8.18 18.94 1.62
C PHE A 177 -8.68 20.29 2.17
N ALA A 178 -9.81 20.79 1.65
CA ALA A 178 -10.41 22.02 2.16
C ALA A 178 -10.88 21.87 3.62
N ALA A 179 -11.52 20.76 3.97
CA ALA A 179 -12.00 20.51 5.32
C ALA A 179 -10.87 20.23 6.33
N LEU A 180 -9.74 19.66 5.87
CA LEU A 180 -8.58 19.43 6.72
C LEU A 180 -7.98 20.72 7.27
N GLN A 181 -7.98 21.80 6.49
CA GLN A 181 -7.50 23.10 6.97
C GLN A 181 -8.34 23.64 8.14
N ASP A 182 -9.67 23.48 8.10
CA ASP A 182 -10.56 23.85 9.19
C ASP A 182 -10.33 22.96 10.43
N VAL A 183 -10.19 21.64 10.24
CA VAL A 183 -9.87 20.71 11.33
C VAL A 183 -8.56 21.07 12.01
N GLY A 184 -7.50 21.35 11.23
CA GLY A 184 -6.21 21.78 11.76
C GLY A 184 -6.33 23.08 12.55
N SER A 185 -7.00 24.08 11.98
CA SER A 185 -7.22 25.40 12.60
C SER A 185 -7.92 25.28 13.96
N ARG A 186 -8.97 24.47 14.08
CA ARG A 186 -9.70 24.25 15.34
C ARG A 186 -8.86 23.60 16.43
N GLN A 187 -7.89 22.78 16.04
CA GLN A 187 -7.00 22.07 16.96
C GLN A 187 -5.68 22.81 17.23
N GLY A 188 -5.46 23.96 16.57
CA GLY A 188 -4.20 24.70 16.63
C GLY A 188 -3.02 23.90 16.07
N VAL A 189 -3.25 23.14 15.00
CA VAL A 189 -2.27 22.29 14.32
C VAL A 189 -2.32 22.57 12.82
N ASP A 190 -1.16 22.81 12.22
CA ASP A 190 -1.05 22.90 10.77
C ASP A 190 -0.97 21.50 10.17
N ILE A 191 -1.86 21.18 9.22
CA ILE A 191 -1.95 19.86 8.57
C ILE A 191 -1.42 20.00 7.15
N VAL A 192 -0.30 19.33 6.88
CA VAL A 192 0.38 19.31 5.58
C VAL A 192 0.18 17.95 4.94
N GLY A 193 -0.46 17.90 3.78
CA GLY A 193 -0.68 16.69 2.98
C GLY A 193 0.41 16.43 1.94
#